data_AF-E3GH57-F1
#
_entry.id   AF-E3GH57-F1
#
_cell.length_a   1.000
_cell.length_b   1.000
_cell.length_c   1.000
_cell.angle_alpha   90.00
_cell.angle_beta   90.00
_cell.angle_gamma   90.00
#
_symmetry.space_group_name_H-M   'P 1'
#
loop_
_entity.id
_entity.type
_entity.pdbx_description
1 polymer ?
#
loop_
_entity_poly.entity_id
_entity_poly.type
_entity_poly.pdbx_seq_one_letter_code
_entity_poly.pdbx_strand_id
1 'polypeptide(L)'
;MDFTMLITAFGGGLLAAAIGGVPSFVFTGLTVIAAIFGGEAGAPMIGALSFGSFFGPHVAFGGAVAGAAYAKTKNLLDDGQDIVTPLFKTGDAGVLLVGGVFGIIGFLIQYLLGAVLGGMVFSYAGWTDTVALTVFISDILVRLIFTKSGLTGKYTGTEKRKYFPEGKRLSFLIMVGLGIGIAIGGLAATLGQLGVAGSDEALYLFNNIGSIGFGIAAVSLTFLCMGLPLEGYHHVILPAGTTAMIVFAATLNPFLAILGGAIMGIITSVWGEVMALTFNSYADSHIDPPAATIWVWQLVNFSLLMMLLPSVL
;
A
#
# COMPACT_ATOMS: atom_id res chain seq x y z
N MET A 1 8.30 8.23 -21.41
CA MET A 1 7.32 7.16 -21.12
C MET A 1 7.52 6.04 -22.12
N ASP A 2 7.67 4.81 -21.64
CA ASP A 2 7.88 3.63 -22.48
C ASP A 2 6.52 2.99 -22.84
N PHE A 3 6.25 2.87 -24.13
CA PHE A 3 5.03 2.25 -24.64
C PHE A 3 4.93 0.76 -24.28
N THR A 4 6.06 0.08 -24.14
CA THR A 4 6.12 -1.33 -23.70
C THR A 4 5.50 -1.47 -22.32
N MET A 5 5.89 -0.61 -21.38
CA MET A 5 5.39 -0.62 -20.00
C MET A 5 3.90 -0.30 -19.92
N LEU A 6 3.35 0.53 -20.82
CA LEU A 6 1.91 0.76 -20.89
C LEU A 6 1.12 -0.48 -21.33
N ILE A 7 1.63 -1.21 -22.32
CA ILE A 7 1.02 -2.46 -22.77
C ILE A 7 1.12 -3.52 -21.67
N THR A 8 2.26 -3.58 -20.97
CA THR A 8 2.43 -4.44 -19.79
C THR A 8 1.44 -4.04 -18.68
N ALA A 9 1.21 -2.75 -18.44
CA ALA A 9 0.24 -2.26 -17.45
C ALA A 9 -1.18 -2.72 -17.77
N PHE A 10 -1.56 -2.72 -19.04
CA PHE A 10 -2.82 -3.33 -19.46
C PHE A 10 -2.90 -4.82 -19.11
N GLY A 11 -1.86 -5.58 -19.46
CA GLY A 11 -1.79 -7.01 -19.13
C GLY A 11 -1.81 -7.28 -17.62
N GLY A 12 -1.10 -6.46 -16.84
CA GLY A 12 -1.03 -6.57 -15.38
C GLY A 12 -2.37 -6.31 -14.70
N GLY A 13 -3.04 -5.21 -15.05
CA GLY A 13 -4.37 -4.91 -14.53
C GLY A 13 -5.42 -5.97 -14.93
N LEU A 14 -5.34 -6.48 -16.17
CA LEU A 14 -6.22 -7.54 -16.65
C LEU A 14 -6.02 -8.85 -15.88
N LEU A 15 -4.77 -9.30 -15.72
CA LEU A 15 -4.46 -10.51 -14.97
C LEU A 15 -4.86 -10.37 -13.50
N ALA A 16 -4.57 -9.21 -12.89
CA ALA A 16 -4.94 -8.93 -11.51
C ALA A 16 -6.45 -8.98 -11.29
N ALA A 17 -7.25 -8.41 -12.20
CA ALA A 17 -8.70 -8.57 -12.16
C ALA A 17 -9.12 -10.04 -12.25
N ALA A 18 -8.48 -10.84 -13.11
CA ALA A 18 -8.78 -12.26 -13.23
C ALA A 18 -8.54 -13.03 -11.92
N ILE A 19 -7.42 -12.78 -11.23
CA ILE A 19 -7.03 -13.52 -10.02
C ILE A 19 -7.55 -12.90 -8.71
N GLY A 20 -7.99 -11.65 -8.72
CA GLY A 20 -8.43 -10.89 -7.55
C GLY A 20 -7.39 -9.88 -7.06
N GLY A 21 -7.87 -8.79 -6.45
CA GLY A 21 -7.02 -7.70 -5.96
C GLY A 21 -6.05 -8.12 -4.87
N VAL A 22 -6.54 -8.69 -3.77
CA VAL A 22 -5.70 -9.18 -2.66
C VAL A 22 -4.75 -10.29 -3.12
N PRO A 23 -5.20 -11.32 -3.89
CA PRO A 23 -4.27 -12.28 -4.49
C PRO A 23 -3.16 -11.64 -5.32
N SER A 24 -3.46 -10.63 -6.16
CA SER A 24 -2.44 -9.91 -6.91
C SER A 24 -1.47 -9.13 -6.02
N PHE A 25 -1.97 -8.58 -4.91
CA PHE A 25 -1.17 -7.85 -3.92
C PHE A 25 -0.22 -8.77 -3.13
N VAL A 26 -0.61 -10.04 -2.92
CA VAL A 26 0.30 -11.06 -2.38
C VAL A 26 1.51 -11.25 -3.31
N PHE A 27 1.31 -11.27 -4.63
CA PHE A 27 2.42 -11.33 -5.59
C PHE A 27 3.29 -10.07 -5.56
N THR A 28 2.72 -8.89 -5.35
CA THR A 28 3.50 -7.67 -5.06
C THR A 28 4.44 -7.92 -3.88
N GLY A 29 3.93 -8.45 -2.76
CA GLY A 29 4.74 -8.75 -1.58
C GLY A 29 5.88 -9.74 -1.86
N LEU A 30 5.58 -10.85 -2.55
CA LEU A 30 6.57 -11.85 -2.92
C LEU A 30 7.69 -11.26 -3.79
N THR A 31 7.31 -10.45 -4.78
CA THR A 31 8.27 -9.86 -5.73
C THR A 31 9.11 -8.76 -5.10
N VAL A 32 8.56 -7.97 -4.15
CA VAL A 32 9.35 -7.02 -3.33
C VAL A 32 10.41 -7.77 -2.52
N ILE A 33 10.02 -8.81 -1.78
CA ILE A 33 10.96 -9.60 -0.97
C ILE A 33 12.04 -10.21 -1.87
N ALA A 34 11.64 -10.92 -2.93
CA ALA A 34 12.59 -11.58 -3.82
C ALA A 34 13.58 -10.60 -4.47
N ALA A 35 13.11 -9.41 -4.86
CA ALA A 35 13.95 -8.39 -5.47
C ALA A 35 14.94 -7.77 -4.47
N ILE A 36 14.50 -7.46 -3.24
CA ILE A 36 15.40 -6.90 -2.20
C ILE A 36 16.44 -7.94 -1.78
N PHE A 37 16.03 -9.17 -1.46
CA PHE A 37 16.98 -10.22 -1.05
C PHE A 37 17.86 -10.72 -2.20
N GLY A 38 17.45 -10.50 -3.45
CA GLY A 38 18.28 -10.72 -4.63
C GLY A 38 19.39 -9.69 -4.82
N GLY A 39 19.45 -8.63 -4.00
CA GLY A 39 20.48 -7.59 -4.04
C GLY A 39 20.55 -6.91 -5.41
N GLU A 40 21.76 -6.72 -5.93
CA GLU A 40 22.00 -6.07 -7.23
C GLU A 40 21.26 -6.75 -8.39
N ALA A 41 21.20 -8.10 -8.39
CA ALA A 41 20.52 -8.85 -9.43
C ALA A 41 18.99 -8.67 -9.39
N GLY A 42 18.43 -8.44 -8.19
CA GLY A 42 17.01 -8.23 -7.98
C GLY A 42 16.55 -6.78 -8.14
N ALA A 43 17.43 -5.80 -7.97
CA ALA A 43 17.10 -4.38 -7.97
C ALA A 43 16.26 -3.90 -9.18
N PRO A 44 16.51 -4.33 -10.44
CA PRO A 44 15.68 -3.93 -11.58
C PRO A 44 14.20 -4.35 -11.46
N MET A 45 13.93 -5.45 -10.73
CA MET A 45 12.58 -5.98 -10.57
C MET A 45 11.70 -5.11 -9.69
N ILE A 46 12.26 -4.27 -8.81
CA ILE A 46 11.49 -3.34 -7.99
C ILE A 46 10.69 -2.38 -8.87
N GLY A 47 11.35 -1.75 -9.85
CA GLY A 47 10.72 -0.77 -10.74
C GLY A 47 9.98 -1.39 -11.93
N ALA A 48 10.36 -2.60 -12.35
CA ALA A 48 9.72 -3.27 -13.49
C ALA A 48 8.49 -4.12 -13.07
N LEU A 49 8.59 -4.82 -11.95
CA LEU A 49 7.61 -5.83 -11.52
C LEU A 49 6.87 -5.41 -10.25
N SER A 50 7.59 -5.21 -9.15
CA SER A 50 7.01 -5.09 -7.80
C SER A 50 6.24 -3.78 -7.61
N PHE A 51 6.80 -2.66 -8.03
CA PHE A 51 6.16 -1.34 -8.05
C PHE A 51 6.12 -0.78 -9.48
N GLY A 52 6.14 -1.67 -10.47
CA GLY A 52 6.15 -1.36 -11.90
C GLY A 52 4.85 -1.66 -12.61
N SER A 53 4.94 -1.88 -13.92
CA SER A 53 3.79 -2.08 -14.80
C SER A 53 3.12 -3.44 -14.69
N PHE A 54 3.57 -4.34 -13.82
CA PHE A 54 2.96 -5.67 -13.70
C PHE A 54 2.27 -5.89 -12.35
N PHE A 55 3.01 -6.12 -11.27
CA PHE A 55 2.43 -6.30 -9.92
C PHE A 55 2.45 -5.02 -9.08
N GLY A 56 2.78 -3.86 -9.66
CA GLY A 56 2.63 -2.59 -8.98
C GLY A 56 1.19 -2.41 -8.49
N PRO A 57 0.95 -2.10 -7.20
CA PRO A 57 -0.41 -1.96 -6.67
C PRO A 57 -1.28 -0.98 -7.46
N HIS A 58 -0.69 0.11 -7.94
CA HIS A 58 -1.36 1.09 -8.79
C HIS A 58 -1.85 0.52 -10.13
N VAL A 59 -1.23 -0.55 -10.63
CA VAL A 59 -1.63 -1.25 -11.86
C VAL A 59 -2.50 -2.45 -11.56
N ALA A 60 -1.95 -3.43 -10.83
CA ALA A 60 -2.58 -4.71 -10.57
C ALA A 60 -3.79 -4.56 -9.64
N PHE A 61 -3.53 -4.16 -8.39
CA PHE A 61 -4.58 -4.03 -7.39
C PHE A 61 -5.64 -3.00 -7.80
N GLY A 62 -5.23 -1.81 -8.27
CA GLY A 62 -6.16 -0.80 -8.78
C GLY A 62 -6.99 -1.28 -9.97
N GLY A 63 -6.40 -2.04 -10.89
CA GLY A 63 -7.13 -2.70 -11.97
C GLY A 63 -8.16 -3.71 -11.46
N ALA A 64 -7.80 -4.52 -10.48
CA ALA A 64 -8.72 -5.49 -9.89
C ALA A 64 -9.90 -4.83 -9.14
N VAL A 65 -9.65 -3.73 -8.42
CA VAL A 65 -10.70 -2.92 -7.78
C VAL A 65 -11.69 -2.39 -8.82
N ALA A 66 -11.20 -1.86 -9.94
CA ALA A 66 -12.05 -1.41 -11.03
C ALA A 66 -12.87 -2.55 -11.65
N GLY A 67 -12.25 -3.71 -11.85
CA GLY A 67 -12.91 -4.92 -12.33
C GLY A 67 -14.04 -5.36 -11.39
N ALA A 68 -13.80 -5.38 -10.07
CA ALA A 68 -14.80 -5.79 -9.08
C ALA A 68 -15.99 -4.81 -9.05
N ALA A 69 -15.73 -3.50 -9.05
CA ALA A 69 -16.77 -2.48 -9.11
C ALA A 69 -17.60 -2.60 -10.40
N TYR A 70 -16.96 -2.82 -11.56
CA TYR A 70 -17.68 -3.02 -12.82
C TYR A 70 -18.48 -4.32 -12.85
N ALA A 71 -17.93 -5.42 -12.34
CA ALA A 71 -18.64 -6.71 -12.21
C ALA A 71 -19.91 -6.54 -11.37
N LYS A 72 -19.85 -5.75 -10.29
CA LYS A 72 -21.03 -5.39 -9.49
C LYS A 72 -22.10 -4.67 -10.31
N THR A 73 -21.73 -3.73 -11.19
CA THR A 73 -22.71 -3.04 -12.07
C THR A 73 -23.43 -3.97 -13.03
N LYS A 74 -22.82 -5.11 -13.37
CA LYS A 74 -23.40 -6.17 -14.20
C LYS A 74 -24.13 -7.26 -13.40
N ASN A 75 -24.21 -7.13 -12.07
CA ASN A 75 -24.73 -8.18 -11.18
C ASN A 75 -23.95 -9.52 -11.28
N LEU A 76 -22.65 -9.45 -11.59
CA LEU A 76 -21.74 -10.62 -11.63
C LEU A 76 -20.99 -10.82 -10.30
N LEU A 77 -21.07 -9.83 -9.41
CA LEU A 77 -20.50 -9.84 -8.07
C LEU A 77 -21.49 -9.20 -7.09
N ASP A 78 -21.60 -9.74 -5.88
CA ASP A 78 -22.57 -9.27 -4.89
C ASP A 78 -22.13 -7.98 -4.20
N ASP A 79 -20.82 -7.77 -4.05
CA ASP A 79 -20.24 -6.57 -3.44
C ASP A 79 -19.08 -6.07 -4.30
N GLY A 80 -19.14 -4.81 -4.76
CA GLY A 80 -18.04 -4.20 -5.53
C GLY A 80 -16.82 -3.89 -4.67
N GLN A 81 -16.91 -4.04 -3.35
CA GLN A 81 -15.78 -3.99 -2.42
C GLN A 81 -15.04 -5.33 -2.29
N ASP A 82 -15.57 -6.42 -2.88
CA ASP A 82 -14.91 -7.73 -2.83
C ASP A 82 -13.68 -7.75 -3.74
N ILE A 83 -12.54 -7.47 -3.12
CA ILE A 83 -11.21 -7.46 -3.71
C ILE A 83 -10.49 -8.81 -3.55
N VAL A 84 -11.12 -9.83 -2.96
CA VAL A 84 -10.51 -11.15 -2.74
C VAL A 84 -10.92 -12.12 -3.84
N THR A 85 -12.17 -12.09 -4.26
CA THR A 85 -12.73 -13.04 -5.23
C THR A 85 -12.05 -12.93 -6.60
N PRO A 86 -11.52 -14.04 -7.16
CA PRO A 86 -11.03 -14.08 -8.54
C PRO A 86 -12.17 -13.82 -9.54
N LEU A 87 -12.09 -12.73 -10.32
CA LEU A 87 -13.15 -12.38 -11.27
C LEU A 87 -13.13 -13.25 -12.52
N PHE A 88 -12.15 -14.14 -12.67
CA PHE A 88 -12.20 -15.23 -13.63
C PHE A 88 -13.52 -16.03 -13.54
N LYS A 89 -14.11 -16.14 -12.33
CA LYS A 89 -15.41 -16.78 -12.12
C LYS A 89 -16.57 -16.16 -12.91
N THR A 90 -16.44 -14.90 -13.31
CA THR A 90 -17.54 -14.15 -13.94
C THR A 90 -17.74 -14.54 -15.40
N GLY A 91 -16.70 -15.08 -16.06
CA GLY A 91 -16.72 -15.39 -17.49
C GLY A 91 -16.91 -14.18 -18.43
N ASP A 92 -16.92 -12.95 -17.91
CA ASP A 92 -17.18 -11.73 -18.67
C ASP A 92 -15.87 -11.05 -19.08
N ALA A 93 -15.59 -11.01 -20.38
CA ALA A 93 -14.39 -10.37 -20.90
C ALA A 93 -14.32 -8.86 -20.57
N GLY A 94 -15.47 -8.19 -20.46
CA GLY A 94 -15.56 -6.77 -20.12
C GLY A 94 -15.00 -6.46 -18.73
N VAL A 95 -15.22 -7.35 -17.75
CA VAL A 95 -14.65 -7.24 -16.40
C VAL A 95 -13.12 -7.23 -16.45
N LEU A 96 -12.52 -8.13 -17.23
CA LEU A 96 -11.07 -8.22 -17.38
C LEU A 96 -10.51 -7.02 -18.18
N LEU A 97 -11.23 -6.57 -19.22
CA LEU A 97 -10.86 -5.39 -20.00
C LEU A 97 -10.86 -4.13 -19.15
N VAL A 98 -11.85 -3.93 -18.27
CA VAL A 98 -11.87 -2.79 -17.33
C VAL A 98 -10.66 -2.85 -16.41
N GLY A 99 -10.30 -4.03 -15.90
CA GLY A 99 -9.09 -4.20 -15.11
C GLY A 99 -7.82 -3.76 -15.85
N GLY A 100 -7.67 -4.16 -17.12
CA GLY A 100 -6.54 -3.73 -17.94
C GLY A 100 -6.52 -2.23 -18.22
N VAL A 101 -7.68 -1.63 -18.52
CA VAL A 101 -7.79 -0.17 -18.72
C VAL A 101 -7.37 0.59 -17.46
N PHE A 102 -7.83 0.17 -16.28
CA PHE A 102 -7.41 0.80 -15.03
C PHE A 102 -5.95 0.51 -14.68
N GLY A 103 -5.39 -0.61 -15.13
CA GLY A 103 -3.95 -0.85 -15.10
C GLY A 103 -3.17 0.24 -15.85
N ILE A 104 -3.60 0.61 -17.06
CA ILE A 104 -3.02 1.73 -17.82
C ILE A 104 -3.21 3.06 -17.07
N ILE A 105 -4.43 3.35 -16.61
CA ILE A 105 -4.76 4.61 -15.92
C ILE A 105 -3.88 4.78 -14.68
N GLY A 106 -3.76 3.74 -13.87
CA GLY A 106 -2.90 3.72 -12.70
C GLY A 106 -1.43 3.98 -13.07
N PHE A 107 -0.90 3.32 -14.10
CA PHE A 107 0.47 3.57 -14.56
C PHE A 107 0.70 5.04 -14.99
N LEU A 108 -0.28 5.64 -15.67
CA LEU A 108 -0.21 7.03 -16.09
C LEU A 108 -0.26 8.00 -14.90
N ILE A 109 -1.15 7.78 -13.94
CA ILE A 109 -1.22 8.60 -12.72
C ILE A 109 0.10 8.49 -11.94
N GLN A 110 0.65 7.29 -11.80
CA GLN A 110 1.93 7.07 -11.13
C GLN A 110 3.08 7.81 -11.83
N TYR A 111 3.13 7.77 -13.16
CA TYR A 111 4.11 8.54 -13.92
C TYR A 111 3.98 10.05 -13.68
N LEU A 112 2.75 10.57 -13.64
CA LEU A 112 2.49 11.99 -13.36
C LEU A 112 2.91 12.38 -11.94
N LEU A 113 2.59 11.57 -10.93
CA LEU A 113 2.90 11.89 -9.53
C LEU A 113 4.39 11.72 -9.19
N GLY A 114 5.00 10.63 -9.67
CA GLY A 114 6.40 10.31 -9.42
C GLY A 114 7.35 11.12 -10.29
N ALA A 115 7.30 10.91 -11.60
CA ALA A 115 8.29 11.47 -12.52
C ALA A 115 8.04 12.96 -12.81
N VAL A 116 6.79 13.36 -13.06
CA VAL A 116 6.49 14.76 -13.42
C VAL A 116 6.42 15.65 -12.18
N LEU A 117 5.50 15.39 -11.25
CA LEU A 117 5.33 16.22 -10.07
C LEU A 117 6.52 16.10 -9.11
N GLY A 118 6.89 14.89 -8.69
CA GLY A 118 8.04 14.69 -7.82
C GLY A 118 9.36 15.11 -8.47
N GLY A 119 9.68 14.55 -9.64
CA GLY A 119 10.94 14.79 -10.33
C GLY A 119 11.10 16.19 -10.91
N MET A 120 10.13 16.67 -11.70
CA MET A 120 10.29 17.93 -12.45
C MET A 120 9.81 19.16 -11.69
N VAL A 121 8.77 19.04 -10.85
CA VAL A 121 8.21 20.19 -10.11
C VAL A 121 8.86 20.34 -8.75
N PHE A 122 8.92 19.27 -7.95
CA PHE A 122 9.50 19.31 -6.61
C PHE A 122 11.01 19.06 -6.57
N SER A 123 11.61 18.59 -7.67
CA SER A 123 13.01 18.13 -7.70
C SER A 123 13.32 17.08 -6.63
N TYR A 124 12.30 16.34 -6.19
CA TYR A 124 12.37 15.30 -5.17
C TYR A 124 11.33 14.21 -5.47
N ALA A 125 11.79 13.13 -6.12
CA ALA A 125 10.92 12.01 -6.50
C ALA A 125 10.32 11.28 -5.28
N GLY A 126 10.97 11.36 -4.12
CA GLY A 126 10.56 10.71 -2.87
C GLY A 126 9.65 11.55 -1.98
N TRP A 127 8.93 12.55 -2.51
CA TRP A 127 8.10 13.46 -1.69
C TRP A 127 6.98 12.73 -0.92
N THR A 128 6.52 11.58 -1.43
CA THR A 128 5.64 10.64 -0.73
C THR A 128 5.72 9.25 -1.39
N ASP A 129 4.97 8.27 -0.86
CA ASP A 129 4.64 7.05 -1.58
C ASP A 129 3.62 7.34 -2.68
N THR A 130 4.14 7.60 -3.87
CA THR A 130 3.33 7.93 -5.05
C THR A 130 2.50 6.75 -5.53
N VAL A 131 2.94 5.51 -5.29
CA VAL A 131 2.20 4.30 -5.67
C VAL A 131 0.92 4.20 -4.84
N ALA A 132 1.02 4.37 -3.52
CA ALA A 132 -0.14 4.40 -2.63
C ALA A 132 -1.08 5.57 -2.97
N LEU A 133 -0.54 6.76 -3.24
CA LEU A 133 -1.36 7.91 -3.66
C LEU A 133 -2.11 7.61 -4.98
N THR A 134 -1.45 6.93 -5.91
CA THR A 134 -2.04 6.53 -7.18
C THR A 134 -3.20 5.55 -6.98
N VAL A 135 -3.02 4.52 -6.14
CA VAL A 135 -4.11 3.58 -5.80
C VAL A 135 -5.29 4.35 -5.24
N PHE A 136 -5.05 5.23 -4.27
CA PHE A 136 -6.11 6.02 -3.65
C PHE A 136 -6.88 6.89 -4.65
N ILE A 137 -6.18 7.58 -5.56
CA ILE A 137 -6.81 8.38 -6.63
C ILE A 137 -7.58 7.49 -7.61
N SER A 138 -6.98 6.37 -8.03
CA SER A 138 -7.60 5.42 -8.95
C SER A 138 -8.91 4.87 -8.36
N ASP A 139 -8.91 4.48 -7.09
CA ASP A 139 -10.10 3.96 -6.43
C ASP A 139 -11.20 5.02 -6.28
N ILE A 140 -10.83 6.29 -6.04
CA ILE A 140 -11.80 7.40 -6.08
C ILE A 140 -12.42 7.50 -7.48
N LEU A 141 -11.62 7.40 -8.55
CA LEU A 141 -12.15 7.41 -9.92
C LEU A 141 -13.10 6.22 -10.14
N VAL A 142 -12.70 5.01 -9.75
CA VAL A 142 -13.56 3.80 -9.81
C VAL A 142 -14.88 4.05 -9.10
N ARG A 143 -14.85 4.56 -7.87
CA ARG A 143 -16.04 4.88 -7.07
C ARG A 143 -16.96 5.84 -7.81
N LEU A 144 -16.42 6.94 -8.34
CA LEU A 144 -17.21 7.96 -9.02
C LEU A 144 -17.77 7.52 -10.37
N ILE A 145 -17.08 6.60 -11.07
CA ILE A 145 -17.49 6.10 -12.38
C ILE A 145 -18.55 4.99 -12.27
N PHE A 146 -18.35 4.02 -11.38
CA PHE A 146 -19.15 2.79 -11.36
C PHE A 146 -20.21 2.72 -10.27
N THR A 147 -20.18 3.61 -9.27
CA THR A 147 -21.09 3.52 -8.11
C THR A 147 -21.97 4.74 -7.93
N LYS A 148 -22.98 4.60 -7.05
CA LYS A 148 -23.90 5.70 -6.68
C LYS A 148 -23.85 6.04 -5.19
N SER A 149 -22.99 5.38 -4.42
CA SER A 149 -22.83 5.61 -2.98
C SER A 149 -22.14 6.94 -2.65
N GLY A 150 -21.51 7.60 -3.64
CA GLY A 150 -20.71 8.80 -3.43
C GLY A 150 -19.34 8.48 -2.80
N LEU A 151 -18.54 9.53 -2.58
CA LEU A 151 -17.15 9.39 -2.15
C LEU A 151 -17.01 8.64 -0.81
N THR A 152 -17.79 9.05 0.19
CA THR A 152 -17.72 8.47 1.54
C THR A 152 -18.84 7.45 1.79
N GLY A 153 -19.59 7.03 0.77
CA GLY A 153 -20.72 6.13 0.95
C GLY A 153 -22.00 6.81 1.44
N LYS A 154 -23.14 6.13 1.27
CA LYS A 154 -24.48 6.66 1.53
C LYS A 154 -25.09 6.02 2.77
N TYR A 155 -24.97 6.71 3.90
CA TYR A 155 -25.55 6.26 5.17
C TYR A 155 -27.02 6.65 5.31
N THR A 156 -27.89 5.68 5.56
CA THR A 156 -29.35 5.88 5.72
C THR A 156 -29.85 5.46 7.10
N GLY A 157 -28.96 5.19 8.05
CA GLY A 157 -29.32 4.81 9.41
C GLY A 157 -29.78 6.00 10.26
N THR A 158 -30.44 5.68 11.38
CA THR A 158 -30.93 6.68 12.34
C THR A 158 -29.89 7.08 13.38
N GLU A 159 -28.89 6.22 13.63
CA GLU A 159 -27.80 6.50 14.57
C GLU A 159 -26.72 7.39 13.96
N LYS A 160 -25.81 7.95 14.78
CA LYS A 160 -24.66 8.69 14.27
C LYS A 160 -23.71 7.76 13.52
N ARG A 161 -23.42 8.08 12.26
CA ARG A 161 -22.39 7.40 11.48
C ARG A 161 -21.02 7.48 12.18
N LYS A 162 -20.33 6.34 12.26
CA LYS A 162 -18.99 6.23 12.82
C LYS A 162 -17.92 6.50 11.76
N TYR A 163 -16.91 7.26 12.14
CA TYR A 163 -15.72 7.56 11.33
C TYR A 163 -14.42 7.26 12.07
N PHE A 164 -14.52 6.86 13.33
CA PHE A 164 -13.37 6.62 14.20
C PHE A 164 -13.61 5.33 15.01
N PRO A 165 -12.58 4.48 15.23
CA PRO A 165 -12.73 3.30 16.07
C PRO A 165 -13.00 3.66 17.54
N GLU A 166 -13.84 2.88 18.20
CA GLU A 166 -14.24 3.11 19.58
C GLU A 166 -14.11 1.82 20.42
N GLY A 167 -14.04 1.98 21.75
CA GLY A 167 -14.06 0.88 22.70
C GLY A 167 -12.95 -0.16 22.46
N LYS A 168 -13.32 -1.44 22.49
CA LYS A 168 -12.37 -2.57 22.34
C LYS A 168 -11.61 -2.55 21.02
N ARG A 169 -12.22 -2.04 19.94
CA ARG A 169 -11.56 -1.96 18.62
C ARG A 169 -10.40 -0.98 18.64
N LEU A 170 -10.59 0.21 19.24
CA LEU A 170 -9.53 1.20 19.39
C LEU A 170 -8.35 0.64 20.20
N SER A 171 -8.63 0.03 21.35
CA SER A 171 -7.58 -0.57 22.18
C SER A 171 -6.84 -1.70 21.46
N PHE A 172 -7.55 -2.52 20.68
CA PHE A 172 -6.95 -3.56 19.85
C PHE A 172 -6.01 -2.97 18.79
N LEU A 173 -6.45 -1.95 18.05
CA LEU A 173 -5.64 -1.30 17.01
C LEU A 173 -4.39 -0.63 17.58
N ILE A 174 -4.49 -0.03 18.76
CA ILE A 174 -3.32 0.51 19.48
C ILE A 174 -2.32 -0.60 19.80
N MET A 175 -2.77 -1.74 20.31
CA MET A 175 -1.89 -2.86 20.65
C MET A 175 -1.25 -3.50 19.41
N VAL A 176 -2.01 -3.67 18.33
CA VAL A 176 -1.51 -4.17 17.04
C VAL A 176 -0.45 -3.22 16.48
N GLY A 177 -0.76 -1.92 16.43
CA GLY A 177 0.15 -0.89 15.94
C GLY A 177 1.44 -0.81 16.75
N LEU A 178 1.33 -0.84 18.08
CA LEU A 178 2.46 -0.88 19.00
C LEU A 178 3.35 -2.10 18.75
N GLY A 179 2.76 -3.29 18.69
CA GLY A 179 3.50 -4.55 18.50
C GLY A 179 4.26 -4.60 17.17
N ILE A 180 3.57 -4.24 16.07
CA ILE A 180 4.17 -4.19 14.73
C ILE A 180 5.28 -3.13 14.68
N GLY A 181 5.02 -1.95 15.24
CA GLY A 181 5.96 -0.84 15.27
C GLY A 181 7.25 -1.17 16.05
N ILE A 182 7.11 -1.81 17.21
CA ILE A 182 8.27 -2.30 18.00
C ILE A 182 9.05 -3.34 17.19
N ALA A 183 8.37 -4.31 16.57
CA ALA A 183 9.02 -5.39 15.85
C ALA A 183 9.86 -4.88 14.67
N ILE A 184 9.27 -4.04 13.79
CA ILE A 184 10.00 -3.49 12.64
C ILE A 184 11.03 -2.44 13.07
N GLY A 185 10.76 -1.68 14.13
CA GLY A 185 11.70 -0.71 14.69
C GLY A 185 12.93 -1.40 15.31
N GLY A 186 12.74 -2.55 15.97
CA GLY A 186 13.83 -3.37 16.48
C GLY A 186 14.70 -3.93 15.37
N LEU A 187 14.08 -4.42 14.30
CA LEU A 187 14.82 -4.90 13.13
C LEU A 187 15.59 -3.77 12.42
N ALA A 188 14.97 -2.60 12.25
CA ALA A 188 15.64 -1.41 11.73
C ALA A 188 16.85 -1.02 12.59
N ALA A 189 16.69 -1.00 13.91
CA ALA A 189 17.77 -0.69 14.84
C ALA A 189 18.93 -1.70 14.74
N THR A 190 18.63 -3.00 14.69
CA THR A 190 19.65 -4.05 14.55
C THR A 190 20.43 -3.90 13.24
N LEU A 191 19.73 -3.76 12.11
CA LEU A 191 20.38 -3.59 10.80
C LEU A 191 21.19 -2.29 10.74
N GLY A 192 20.65 -1.19 11.29
CA GLY A 192 21.34 0.08 11.37
C GLY A 192 22.63 -0.01 12.19
N GLN A 193 22.62 -0.69 13.34
CA GLN A 193 23.83 -0.90 14.15
C GLN A 193 24.90 -1.71 13.41
N LEU A 194 24.49 -2.75 12.69
CA LEU A 194 25.39 -3.56 11.87
C LEU A 194 25.96 -2.74 10.69
N GLY A 195 25.14 -1.86 10.10
CA GLY A 195 25.59 -0.90 9.09
C GLY A 195 26.65 0.07 9.63
N VAL A 196 26.42 0.67 10.81
CA VAL A 196 27.42 1.51 11.50
C VAL A 196 28.71 0.75 11.80
N ALA A 197 28.60 -0.54 12.11
CA ALA A 197 29.76 -1.41 12.35
C ALA A 197 30.51 -1.83 11.06
N GLY A 198 30.03 -1.39 9.88
CA GLY A 198 30.71 -1.58 8.59
C GLY A 198 30.15 -2.70 7.70
N SER A 199 28.95 -3.23 7.96
CA SER A 199 28.29 -4.17 7.04
C SER A 199 27.45 -3.43 6.00
N ASP A 200 27.95 -3.42 4.76
CA ASP A 200 27.25 -2.83 3.61
C ASP A 200 25.92 -3.55 3.32
N GLU A 201 25.86 -4.86 3.54
CA GLU A 201 24.63 -5.65 3.35
C GLU A 201 23.56 -5.27 4.37
N ALA A 202 23.96 -5.08 5.64
CA ALA A 202 23.03 -4.64 6.68
C ALA A 202 22.54 -3.21 6.42
N LEU A 203 23.42 -2.33 5.95
CA LEU A 203 23.06 -0.97 5.56
C LEU A 203 22.08 -0.95 4.37
N TYR A 204 22.30 -1.82 3.37
CA TYR A 204 21.37 -2.01 2.26
C TYR A 204 19.98 -2.45 2.74
N LEU A 205 19.91 -3.46 3.62
CA LEU A 205 18.64 -3.96 4.16
C LEU A 205 17.97 -2.91 5.06
N PHE A 206 18.75 -2.17 5.85
CA PHE A 206 18.28 -1.05 6.67
C PHE A 206 17.59 0.01 5.81
N ASN A 207 18.21 0.42 4.69
CA ASN A 207 17.64 1.40 3.76
C ASN A 207 16.35 0.91 3.08
N ASN A 208 16.10 -0.39 3.08
CA ASN A 208 14.91 -1.01 2.50
C ASN A 208 13.90 -1.49 3.55
N ILE A 209 14.09 -1.18 4.84
CA ILE A 209 13.33 -1.82 5.93
C ILE A 209 11.81 -1.61 5.84
N GLY A 210 11.37 -0.44 5.37
CA GLY A 210 9.95 -0.16 5.12
C GLY A 210 9.36 -1.09 4.04
N SER A 211 10.08 -1.28 2.93
CA SER A 211 9.67 -2.16 1.83
C SER A 211 9.76 -3.65 2.20
N ILE A 212 10.75 -4.05 3.03
CA ILE A 212 10.82 -5.40 3.59
C ILE A 212 9.58 -5.67 4.46
N GLY A 213 9.26 -4.74 5.37
CA GLY A 213 8.06 -4.83 6.20
C GLY A 213 6.78 -4.94 5.36
N PHE A 214 6.65 -4.07 4.34
CA PHE A 214 5.54 -4.11 3.39
C PHE A 214 5.40 -5.48 2.72
N GLY A 215 6.52 -6.02 2.21
CA GLY A 215 6.53 -7.31 1.53
C GLY A 215 6.04 -8.44 2.43
N ILE A 216 6.54 -8.50 3.68
CA ILE A 216 6.14 -9.51 4.67
C ILE A 216 4.63 -9.41 4.96
N ALA A 217 4.14 -8.19 5.17
CA ALA A 217 2.73 -7.94 5.43
C ALA A 217 1.84 -8.28 4.22
N ALA A 218 2.27 -7.95 3.00
CA ALA A 218 1.54 -8.29 1.78
C ALA A 218 1.48 -9.81 1.58
N VAL A 219 2.58 -10.54 1.78
CA VAL A 219 2.59 -12.02 1.68
C VAL A 219 1.64 -12.65 2.69
N SER A 220 1.55 -12.10 3.90
CA SER A 220 0.65 -12.62 4.94
C SER A 220 -0.83 -12.58 4.55
N LEU A 221 -1.23 -11.72 3.60
CA LEU A 221 -2.61 -11.70 3.07
C LEU A 221 -3.01 -13.00 2.36
N THR A 222 -2.07 -13.91 2.10
CA THR A 222 -2.39 -15.30 1.73
C THR A 222 -3.35 -15.94 2.74
N PHE A 223 -3.19 -15.66 4.04
CA PHE A 223 -4.11 -16.15 5.07
C PHE A 223 -5.54 -15.62 4.86
N LEU A 224 -5.70 -14.36 4.47
CA LEU A 224 -7.00 -13.79 4.11
C LEU A 224 -7.58 -14.49 2.87
N CYS A 225 -6.76 -14.74 1.84
CA CYS A 225 -7.18 -15.51 0.66
C CYS A 225 -7.60 -16.95 0.99
N MET A 226 -7.07 -17.53 2.07
CA MET A 226 -7.47 -18.84 2.60
C MET A 226 -8.72 -18.80 3.50
N GLY A 227 -9.35 -17.62 3.66
CA GLY A 227 -10.55 -17.44 4.48
C GLY A 227 -10.27 -17.27 5.97
N LEU A 228 -9.01 -17.06 6.39
CA LEU A 228 -8.69 -16.75 7.78
C LEU A 228 -8.94 -15.25 8.07
N PRO A 229 -9.34 -14.89 9.30
CA PRO A 229 -9.70 -13.52 9.66
C PRO A 229 -8.46 -12.65 9.92
N LEU A 230 -7.55 -12.57 8.95
CA LEU A 230 -6.40 -11.68 9.01
C LEU A 230 -6.73 -10.35 8.35
N GLU A 231 -6.49 -9.25 9.07
CA GLU A 231 -6.54 -7.91 8.52
C GLU A 231 -5.17 -7.49 7.98
N GLY A 232 -5.16 -6.74 6.88
CA GLY A 232 -3.92 -6.24 6.30
C GLY A 232 -3.23 -5.23 7.21
N TYR A 233 -1.92 -5.36 7.37
CA TYR A 233 -1.11 -4.47 8.22
C TYR A 233 0.09 -3.83 7.50
N HIS A 234 0.14 -3.93 6.17
CA HIS A 234 1.24 -3.36 5.36
C HIS A 234 1.31 -1.83 5.47
N HIS A 235 0.18 -1.15 5.67
CA HIS A 235 0.11 0.28 5.94
C HIS A 235 0.57 0.68 7.34
N VAL A 236 0.74 -0.28 8.25
CA VAL A 236 1.27 -0.07 9.59
C VAL A 236 2.78 -0.26 9.58
N ILE A 237 3.23 -1.41 9.08
CA ILE A 237 4.63 -1.81 9.14
C ILE A 237 5.53 -0.99 8.21
N LEU A 238 5.04 -0.57 7.03
CA LEU A 238 5.85 0.19 6.06
C LEU A 238 6.20 1.58 6.62
N PRO A 239 5.23 2.43 7.05
CA PRO A 239 5.58 3.74 7.57
C PRO A 239 6.31 3.64 8.91
N ALA A 240 5.97 2.67 9.77
CA ALA A 240 6.69 2.44 11.03
C ALA A 240 8.16 2.06 10.80
N GLY A 241 8.44 1.17 9.85
CA GLY A 241 9.81 0.82 9.47
C GLY A 241 10.56 2.02 8.90
N THR A 242 9.91 2.80 8.04
CA THR A 242 10.49 4.04 7.47
C THR A 242 10.79 5.07 8.56
N THR A 243 9.89 5.29 9.52
CA THR A 243 10.11 6.17 10.67
C THR A 243 11.29 5.69 11.52
N ALA A 244 11.34 4.39 11.84
CA ALA A 244 12.44 3.83 12.62
C ALA A 244 13.80 3.99 11.92
N MET A 245 13.84 3.79 10.60
CA MET A 245 15.01 4.03 9.76
C MET A 245 15.46 5.49 9.84
N ILE A 246 14.56 6.45 9.62
CA ILE A 246 14.88 7.89 9.67
C ILE A 246 15.40 8.28 11.07
N VAL A 247 14.71 7.86 12.12
CA VAL A 247 15.10 8.18 13.50
C VAL A 247 16.46 7.56 13.84
N PHE A 248 16.70 6.31 13.46
CA PHE A 248 18.00 5.68 13.66
C PHE A 248 19.09 6.43 12.89
N ALA A 249 18.87 6.72 11.61
CA ALA A 249 19.84 7.38 10.74
C ALA A 249 20.20 8.80 11.22
N ALA A 250 19.33 9.46 11.98
CA ALA A 250 19.57 10.79 12.55
C ALA A 250 20.19 10.77 13.96
N THR A 251 20.06 9.67 14.70
CA THR A 251 20.41 9.63 16.13
C THR A 251 21.42 8.56 16.51
N LEU A 252 21.62 7.56 15.64
CA LEU A 252 22.34 6.31 15.89
C LEU A 252 21.88 5.59 17.17
N ASN A 253 20.64 5.86 17.62
CA ASN A 253 20.11 5.36 18.88
C ASN A 253 19.04 4.28 18.63
N PRO A 254 19.34 3.00 18.96
CA PRO A 254 18.41 1.88 18.77
C PRO A 254 17.06 2.06 19.48
N PHE A 255 17.09 2.62 20.69
CA PHE A 255 15.89 2.80 21.49
C PHE A 255 14.96 3.84 20.85
N LEU A 256 15.51 4.95 20.37
CA LEU A 256 14.71 5.98 19.69
C LEU A 256 14.11 5.46 18.37
N ALA A 257 14.83 4.61 17.63
CA ALA A 257 14.32 3.96 16.44
C ALA A 257 13.11 3.07 16.74
N ILE A 258 13.20 2.23 17.78
CA ILE A 258 12.10 1.37 18.26
C ILE A 258 10.91 2.23 18.71
N LEU A 259 11.16 3.30 19.47
CA LEU A 259 10.12 4.21 19.94
C LEU A 259 9.42 4.93 18.77
N GLY A 260 10.18 5.39 17.78
CA GLY A 260 9.65 6.00 16.56
C GLY A 260 8.76 5.02 15.78
N GLY A 261 9.23 3.79 15.58
CA GLY A 261 8.44 2.72 14.95
C GLY A 261 7.16 2.41 15.73
N ALA A 262 7.23 2.30 17.06
CA ALA A 262 6.08 2.07 17.93
C ALA A 262 5.00 3.16 17.81
N ILE A 263 5.40 4.43 17.89
CA ILE A 263 4.50 5.58 17.78
C ILE A 263 3.84 5.61 16.41
N MET A 264 4.64 5.50 15.34
CA MET A 264 4.09 5.51 13.99
C MET A 264 3.18 4.31 13.72
N GLY A 265 3.51 3.14 14.25
CA GLY A 265 2.67 1.95 14.15
C GLY A 265 1.29 2.13 14.79
N ILE A 266 1.22 2.73 15.99
CA ILE A 266 -0.06 3.08 16.62
C ILE A 266 -0.87 4.04 15.73
N ILE A 267 -0.22 5.13 15.27
CA ILE A 267 -0.85 6.17 14.46
C ILE A 267 -1.46 5.56 13.19
N THR A 268 -0.67 4.82 12.44
CA THR A 268 -1.06 4.24 11.14
C THR A 268 -2.10 3.12 11.28
N SER A 269 -2.03 2.31 12.34
CA SER A 269 -3.05 1.29 12.64
C SER A 269 -4.43 1.92 12.89
N VAL A 270 -4.49 2.98 13.71
CA VAL A 270 -5.74 3.70 13.97
C VAL A 270 -6.19 4.47 12.72
N TRP A 271 -5.27 5.11 12.01
CA TRP A 271 -5.58 5.87 10.80
C TRP A 271 -6.16 4.97 9.70
N GLY A 272 -5.61 3.77 9.50
CA GLY A 272 -6.13 2.80 8.54
C GLY A 272 -7.61 2.47 8.79
N GLU A 273 -7.98 2.28 10.05
CA GLU A 273 -9.39 2.07 10.41
C GLU A 273 -10.25 3.31 10.15
N VAL A 274 -9.75 4.52 10.44
CA VAL A 274 -10.46 5.77 10.13
C VAL A 274 -10.73 5.87 8.63
N MET A 275 -9.75 5.52 7.78
CA MET A 275 -9.92 5.49 6.33
C MET A 275 -10.97 4.44 5.93
N ALA A 276 -10.95 3.24 6.52
CA ALA A 276 -11.93 2.19 6.25
C ALA A 276 -13.36 2.61 6.60
N LEU A 277 -13.56 3.19 7.79
CA LEU A 277 -14.87 3.69 8.25
C LEU A 277 -15.38 4.85 7.38
N THR A 278 -14.45 5.69 6.92
CA THR A 278 -14.78 6.87 6.10
C THR A 278 -15.20 6.49 4.69
N PHE A 279 -14.49 5.57 4.04
CA PHE A 279 -14.69 5.32 2.62
C PHE A 279 -15.51 4.06 2.32
N ASN A 280 -15.52 3.04 3.20
CA ASN A 280 -16.00 1.69 2.85
C ASN A 280 -17.21 1.18 3.66
N SER A 281 -17.63 1.84 4.75
CA SER A 281 -18.75 1.31 5.58
C SER A 281 -20.13 1.28 4.90
N TYR A 282 -20.40 2.12 3.91
CA TYR A 282 -21.72 2.25 3.26
C TYR A 282 -21.56 2.50 1.76
N ALA A 283 -20.70 1.70 1.13
CA ALA A 283 -20.19 1.93 -0.21
C ALA A 283 -20.37 0.72 -1.13
N ASP A 284 -20.33 0.96 -2.45
CA ASP A 284 -20.55 -0.09 -3.47
C ASP A 284 -19.28 -0.43 -4.26
N SER A 285 -18.11 0.13 -3.90
CA SER A 285 -16.79 -0.24 -4.44
C SER A 285 -15.69 0.05 -3.43
N HIS A 286 -14.52 -0.55 -3.56
CA HIS A 286 -13.42 -0.38 -2.60
C HIS A 286 -12.67 0.95 -2.82
N ILE A 287 -12.40 1.68 -1.74
CA ILE A 287 -11.34 2.70 -1.71
C ILE A 287 -10.33 2.28 -0.66
N ASP A 288 -9.10 2.02 -1.08
CA ASP A 288 -8.15 1.30 -0.25
C ASP A 288 -7.69 2.06 1.00
N PRO A 289 -8.10 1.61 2.21
CA PRO A 289 -7.68 2.26 3.45
C PRO A 289 -6.17 2.20 3.69
N PRO A 290 -5.47 1.08 3.40
CA PRO A 290 -4.02 1.03 3.44
C PRO A 290 -3.33 2.07 2.56
N ALA A 291 -3.72 2.19 1.28
CA ALA A 291 -3.18 3.20 0.37
C ALA A 291 -3.39 4.62 0.91
N ALA A 292 -4.62 4.93 1.36
CA ALA A 292 -4.99 6.21 1.97
C ALA A 292 -4.20 6.54 3.25
N THR A 293 -3.62 5.52 3.89
CA THR A 293 -2.76 5.66 5.06
C THR A 293 -1.31 5.86 4.66
N ILE A 294 -0.78 5.00 3.78
CA ILE A 294 0.63 4.98 3.40
C ILE A 294 1.05 6.32 2.79
N TRP A 295 0.31 6.85 1.82
CA TRP A 295 0.74 8.09 1.15
C TRP A 295 0.75 9.29 2.11
N VAL A 296 -0.15 9.33 3.10
CA VAL A 296 -0.17 10.42 4.09
C VAL A 296 1.04 10.33 5.01
N TRP A 297 1.31 9.14 5.56
CA TRP A 297 2.37 9.00 6.56
C TRP A 297 3.77 8.89 5.95
N GLN A 298 3.89 8.48 4.69
CA GLN A 298 5.14 8.59 3.95
C GLN A 298 5.44 10.03 3.53
N LEU A 299 4.41 10.85 3.22
CA LEU A 299 4.60 12.30 3.05
C LEU A 299 5.17 12.93 4.34
N VAL A 300 4.62 12.57 5.51
CA VAL A 300 5.14 13.02 6.81
C VAL A 300 6.58 12.56 7.02
N ASN A 301 6.89 11.29 6.77
CA ASN A 301 8.24 10.74 6.91
C ASN A 301 9.25 11.48 6.02
N PHE A 302 8.96 11.61 4.72
CA PHE A 302 9.91 12.15 3.74
C PHE A 302 9.99 13.68 3.72
N SER A 303 8.93 14.37 4.14
CA SER A 303 8.92 15.84 4.16
C SER A 303 9.22 16.41 5.54
N LEU A 304 8.47 16.01 6.57
CA LEU A 304 8.59 16.61 7.90
C LEU A 304 9.69 15.95 8.72
N LEU A 305 9.68 14.62 8.81
CA LEU A 305 10.58 13.92 9.71
C LEU A 305 12.04 14.00 9.25
N MET A 306 12.32 13.75 7.96
CA MET A 306 13.67 13.90 7.39
C MET A 306 14.22 15.34 7.49
N MET A 307 13.34 16.35 7.43
CA MET A 307 13.76 17.75 7.61
C MET A 307 14.10 18.07 9.08
N LEU A 308 13.33 17.54 10.03
CA LEU A 308 13.55 17.75 11.47
C LEU A 308 14.69 16.88 12.03
N LEU A 309 14.94 15.73 11.41
CA LEU A 309 15.93 14.73 11.80
C LEU A 309 16.84 14.41 10.61
N PRO A 310 17.75 15.32 10.24
CA PRO A 310 18.71 15.07 9.16
C PRO A 310 19.63 13.90 9.54
N SER A 311 19.96 13.07 8.56
CA SER A 311 20.80 11.89 8.78
C SER A 311 22.23 12.27 9.16
N VAL A 312 22.80 11.51 10.08
CA VAL A 312 24.21 11.52 10.50
C VAL A 312 24.91 10.19 10.17
N LEU A 313 24.21 9.29 9.48
CA LEU A 313 24.66 7.97 9.06
C LEU A 313 25.29 8.04 7.68
#